data_AF-A0A2V6Q652-F1
#
_entry.id   AF-A0A2V6Q652-F1
#
_cell.length_a   1.000
_cell.length_b   1.000
_cell.length_c   1.000
_cell.angle_alpha   90.00
_cell.angle_beta   90.00
_cell.angle_gamma   90.00
#
_symmetry.space_group_name_H-M   'P 1'
#
loop_
_entity.id
_entity.type
_entity.pdbx_description
1 polymer ?
#
loop_
_entity_poly.entity_id
_entity_poly.type
_entity_poly.pdbx_seq_one_letter_code
_entity_poly.pdbx_strand_id
1 'polypeptide(L)'
;MTDAYDWSAIVDDLNRYLRLRSIPIGMKLFETVEEMEAIPKIRRPRAKHTTDQIVAQARQLGWTVGITMSDLIGAQCGAVIGLHPQDEEWLAGTRQAGVWYKTVEDSSAKQHAMDCVPYGRYTAMAVSPLTANRLNPPDICLIYGTPGQMIFFINGLQWTGYKKLSFTSVGESACADSWGKALKTREPALTIPCYAERRYGGVADDELLMAIPPHYLPKVIDGLANLAKNGLRYPVPPYGIQSDAGAGLAVSYADKEKKA
;
A
#
# COMPACT_ATOMS: atom_id res chain seq x y z
N MET A 1 -11.02 18.69 -14.09
CA MET A 1 -12.00 17.63 -14.37
C MET A 1 -11.86 16.62 -13.24
N THR A 2 -12.88 16.46 -12.42
CA THR A 2 -12.88 15.44 -11.37
C THR A 2 -13.07 14.09 -12.05
N ASP A 3 -11.99 13.34 -12.24
CA ASP A 3 -12.06 11.97 -12.74
C ASP A 3 -12.88 11.15 -11.74
N ALA A 4 -14.15 10.93 -12.05
CA ALA A 4 -15.02 10.05 -11.29
C ALA A 4 -14.59 8.61 -11.60
N TYR A 5 -13.91 7.97 -10.66
CA TYR A 5 -13.51 6.58 -10.77
C TYR A 5 -14.73 5.66 -10.62
N ASP A 6 -14.91 4.71 -11.53
CA ASP A 6 -15.81 3.58 -11.33
C ASP A 6 -15.13 2.55 -10.42
N TRP A 7 -15.28 2.75 -9.11
CA TRP A 7 -14.64 1.91 -8.10
C TRP A 7 -15.10 0.45 -8.14
N SER A 8 -16.35 0.20 -8.52
CA SER A 8 -16.86 -1.16 -8.66
C SER A 8 -16.12 -1.87 -9.79
N ALA A 9 -16.07 -1.27 -10.98
CA ALA A 9 -15.34 -1.85 -12.11
C ALA A 9 -13.85 -2.03 -11.82
N ILE A 10 -13.20 -1.03 -11.21
CA ILE A 10 -11.78 -1.11 -10.83
C ILE A 10 -11.51 -2.26 -9.88
N VAL A 11 -12.32 -2.41 -8.83
CA VAL A 11 -12.13 -3.47 -7.83
C VAL A 11 -12.48 -4.85 -8.41
N ASP A 12 -13.49 -4.94 -9.27
CA ASP A 12 -13.83 -6.18 -9.96
C ASP A 12 -12.70 -6.64 -10.87
N ASP A 13 -12.10 -5.73 -11.65
CA ASP A 13 -10.95 -6.05 -12.50
C ASP A 13 -9.69 -6.39 -11.71
N LEU A 14 -9.39 -5.66 -10.62
CA LEU A 14 -8.30 -6.03 -9.71
C LEU A 14 -8.48 -7.46 -9.17
N ASN A 15 -9.69 -7.82 -8.74
CA ASN A 15 -9.99 -9.17 -8.28
C ASN A 15 -9.94 -10.22 -9.39
N ARG A 16 -10.42 -9.88 -10.60
CA ARG A 16 -10.35 -10.74 -11.78
C ARG A 16 -8.92 -11.14 -12.11
N TYR A 17 -7.99 -10.18 -12.08
CA TYR A 17 -6.61 -10.40 -12.50
C TYR A 17 -5.69 -10.86 -11.37
N LEU A 18 -5.92 -10.42 -10.13
CA LEU A 18 -5.02 -10.67 -9.01
C LEU A 18 -5.60 -11.58 -7.93
N ARG A 19 -6.93 -11.80 -7.90
CA ARG A 19 -7.61 -12.63 -6.88
C ARG A 19 -7.26 -12.22 -5.44
N LEU A 20 -7.41 -10.92 -5.14
CA LEU A 20 -7.02 -10.34 -3.86
C LEU A 20 -7.78 -11.02 -2.71
N ARG A 21 -7.10 -11.19 -1.57
CA ARG A 21 -7.70 -11.79 -0.36
C ARG A 21 -8.27 -10.75 0.60
N SER A 22 -8.08 -9.48 0.29
CA SER A 22 -8.41 -8.36 1.17
C SER A 22 -9.09 -7.26 0.38
N ILE A 23 -9.97 -6.52 1.04
CA ILE A 23 -10.75 -5.45 0.44
C ILE A 23 -9.82 -4.30 0.04
N PRO A 24 -9.75 -3.90 -1.25
CA PRO A 24 -9.11 -2.66 -1.65
C PRO A 24 -9.76 -1.46 -0.96
N ILE A 25 -8.95 -0.62 -0.30
CA ILE A 25 -9.44 0.55 0.44
C ILE A 25 -8.80 1.83 -0.08
N GLY A 26 -9.49 2.96 0.08
CA GLY A 26 -8.95 4.30 -0.07
C GLY A 26 -8.60 4.90 1.28
N MET A 27 -7.60 5.80 1.28
CA MET A 27 -7.22 6.64 2.40
C MET A 27 -7.26 8.11 1.96
N LYS A 28 -7.78 8.99 2.81
CA LYS A 28 -7.89 10.42 2.55
C LYS A 28 -7.59 11.25 3.80
N LEU A 29 -6.83 12.33 3.62
CA LEU A 29 -6.54 13.33 4.64
C LEU A 29 -7.54 14.49 4.53
N PHE A 30 -7.85 15.12 5.66
CA PHE A 30 -8.82 16.20 5.76
C PHE A 30 -8.23 17.38 6.52
N GLU A 31 -8.46 18.58 6.00
CA GLU A 31 -7.99 19.82 6.62
C GLU A 31 -8.76 20.09 7.92
N THR A 32 -10.05 19.70 7.95
CA THR A 32 -10.91 19.83 9.13
C THR A 32 -11.48 18.49 9.60
N VAL A 33 -11.79 18.40 10.89
CA VAL A 33 -12.45 17.23 11.49
C VAL A 33 -13.88 17.13 10.96
N GLU A 34 -14.54 18.27 10.79
CA GLU A 34 -15.92 18.40 10.35
C GLU A 34 -16.13 17.82 8.94
N GLU A 35 -15.22 18.09 7.99
CA GLU A 35 -15.28 17.51 6.65
C GLU A 35 -15.15 15.98 6.67
N MET A 36 -14.30 15.46 7.56
CA MET A 36 -14.15 14.02 7.74
C MET A 36 -15.41 13.42 8.37
N GLU A 37 -15.97 14.05 9.42
CA GLU A 37 -17.17 13.57 10.10
C GLU A 37 -18.44 13.65 9.25
N ALA A 38 -18.46 14.52 8.23
CA ALA A 38 -19.52 14.59 7.24
C ALA A 38 -19.60 13.35 6.31
N ILE A 39 -18.59 12.48 6.32
CA ILE A 39 -18.58 11.27 5.48
C ILE A 39 -19.72 10.31 5.91
N PRO A 40 -20.55 9.84 4.96
CA PRO A 40 -21.62 8.91 5.28
C PRO A 40 -21.14 7.63 5.98
N LYS A 41 -21.79 7.29 7.10
CA LYS A 41 -21.51 6.08 7.90
C LYS A 41 -20.07 6.01 8.44
N ILE A 42 -19.42 7.16 8.64
CA ILE A 42 -18.10 7.18 9.26
C ILE A 42 -18.18 6.75 10.72
N ARG A 43 -17.24 5.90 11.12
CA ARG A 43 -17.05 5.46 12.50
C ARG A 43 -15.90 6.24 13.11
N ARG A 44 -16.09 6.69 14.36
CA ARG A 44 -15.04 7.25 15.20
C ARG A 44 -14.66 6.23 16.28
N PRO A 45 -13.37 5.96 16.52
CA PRO A 45 -12.94 5.07 17.59
C PRO A 45 -13.46 5.50 18.96
N ARG A 46 -13.72 4.51 19.83
CA ARG A 46 -14.05 4.74 21.26
C ARG A 46 -12.84 4.60 22.18
N ALA A 47 -11.75 4.06 21.65
CA ALA A 47 -10.49 3.85 22.33
C ALA A 47 -9.36 4.22 21.37
N LYS A 48 -8.15 4.38 21.91
CA LYS A 48 -6.96 4.64 21.09
C LYS A 48 -6.53 3.39 20.34
N HIS A 49 -6.15 3.56 19.08
CA HIS A 49 -5.67 2.49 18.19
C HIS A 49 -4.33 2.87 17.55
N THR A 50 -3.60 1.89 17.00
CA THR A 50 -2.58 2.21 16.00
C THR A 50 -3.26 2.58 14.68
N THR A 51 -2.56 3.33 13.82
CA THR A 51 -3.08 3.62 12.46
C THR A 51 -3.28 2.32 11.67
N ASP A 52 -2.43 1.31 11.89
CA ASP A 52 -2.56 -0.02 11.27
C ASP A 52 -3.86 -0.73 11.64
N GLN A 53 -4.32 -0.60 12.89
CA GLN A 53 -5.61 -1.13 13.31
C GLN A 53 -6.78 -0.45 12.60
N ILE A 54 -6.68 0.86 12.36
CA ILE A 54 -7.69 1.63 11.64
C ILE A 54 -7.77 1.17 10.18
N VAL A 55 -6.62 1.00 9.53
CA VAL A 55 -6.53 0.42 8.19
C VAL A 55 -7.08 -1.00 8.16
N ALA A 56 -6.75 -1.84 9.14
CA ALA A 56 -7.25 -3.21 9.28
C ALA A 56 -8.78 -3.28 9.35
N GLN A 57 -9.41 -2.39 10.14
CA GLN A 57 -10.87 -2.31 10.24
C GLN A 57 -11.51 -2.04 8.88
N ALA A 58 -10.90 -1.21 8.03
CA ALA A 58 -11.42 -0.97 6.68
C ALA A 58 -11.20 -2.18 5.75
N ARG A 59 -9.98 -2.74 5.70
CA ARG A 59 -9.62 -3.80 4.74
C ARG A 59 -10.12 -5.21 5.09
N GLN A 60 -10.43 -5.46 6.37
CA GLN A 60 -10.93 -6.75 6.87
C GLN A 60 -12.42 -6.71 7.20
N LEU A 61 -12.91 -5.63 7.82
CA LEU A 61 -14.31 -5.53 8.29
C LEU A 61 -15.20 -4.70 7.36
N GLY A 62 -14.63 -4.07 6.33
CA GLY A 62 -15.35 -3.23 5.38
C GLY A 62 -15.85 -1.92 5.98
N TRP A 63 -15.22 -1.45 7.07
CA TRP A 63 -15.65 -0.24 7.76
C TRP A 63 -15.14 1.04 7.10
N THR A 64 -15.90 2.12 7.25
CA THR A 64 -15.38 3.47 7.01
C THR A 64 -15.06 4.08 8.37
N VAL A 65 -13.79 4.40 8.58
CA VAL A 65 -13.29 4.84 9.89
C VAL A 65 -12.53 6.14 9.70
N GLY A 66 -12.85 7.13 10.52
CA GLY A 66 -12.16 8.41 10.58
C GLY A 66 -11.43 8.53 11.90
N ILE A 67 -10.25 9.14 11.87
CA ILE A 67 -9.41 9.40 13.05
C ILE A 67 -8.81 10.80 13.04
N THR A 68 -8.49 11.29 14.24
CA THR A 68 -7.58 12.41 14.51
C THR A 68 -6.44 11.89 15.39
N MET A 69 -5.49 12.75 15.74
CA MET A 69 -4.40 12.38 16.65
C MET A 69 -4.89 11.89 18.03
N SER A 70 -6.07 12.33 18.50
CA SER A 70 -6.61 11.89 19.80
C SER A 70 -7.00 10.42 19.83
N ASP A 71 -7.27 9.84 18.66
CA ASP A 71 -7.66 8.43 18.51
C ASP A 71 -6.46 7.49 18.37
N LEU A 72 -5.24 8.03 18.30
CA LEU A 72 -4.04 7.28 18.00
C LEU A 72 -3.17 7.00 19.22
N ILE A 73 -2.51 5.83 19.21
CA ILE A 73 -1.50 5.46 20.19
C ILE A 73 -0.12 5.98 19.77
N GLY A 74 0.37 6.98 20.49
CA GLY A 74 1.72 7.52 20.33
C GLY A 74 1.92 8.36 19.06
N ALA A 75 2.90 9.26 19.13
CA ALA A 75 3.23 10.20 18.06
C ALA A 75 3.55 9.52 16.72
N GLN A 76 4.14 8.32 16.73
CA GLN A 76 4.54 7.62 15.51
C GLN A 76 3.37 7.34 14.57
N CYS A 77 2.23 6.90 15.12
CA CYS A 77 1.03 6.59 14.34
C CYS A 77 0.48 7.81 13.59
N GLY A 78 0.58 9.01 14.19
CA GLY A 78 0.10 10.25 13.60
C GLY A 78 1.12 10.93 12.69
N ALA A 79 2.41 10.82 12.99
CA ALA A 79 3.46 11.53 12.26
C ALA A 79 3.54 11.15 10.79
N VAL A 80 3.43 9.86 10.46
CA VAL A 80 3.52 9.37 9.07
C VAL A 80 2.45 9.97 8.16
N ILE A 81 1.24 10.15 8.70
CA ILE A 81 0.07 10.70 7.99
C ILE A 81 -0.13 12.20 8.23
N GLY A 82 0.85 12.89 8.84
CA GLY A 82 0.83 14.35 9.01
C GLY A 82 -0.11 14.86 10.10
N LEU A 83 -0.57 14.01 11.02
CA LEU A 83 -1.44 14.38 12.15
C LEU A 83 -0.65 14.70 13.44
N HIS A 84 0.67 14.47 13.45
CA HIS A 84 1.56 14.83 14.55
C HIS A 84 2.80 15.57 14.01
N PRO A 85 3.32 16.60 14.71
CA PRO A 85 4.56 17.27 14.33
C PRO A 85 5.75 16.30 14.20
N GLN A 86 6.60 16.54 13.20
CA GLN A 86 7.93 15.93 13.09
C GLN A 86 8.99 16.93 13.61
N ASP A 87 8.82 17.37 14.86
CA ASP A 87 9.70 18.34 15.53
C ASP A 87 11.01 17.71 16.03
N GLU A 88 11.89 18.52 16.63
CA GLU A 88 13.18 18.05 17.16
C GLU A 88 13.03 16.93 18.19
N GLU A 89 11.96 16.94 19.01
CA GLU A 89 11.71 15.87 19.99
C GLU A 89 11.39 14.55 19.27
N TRP A 90 10.50 14.59 18.28
CA TRP A 90 10.15 13.39 17.51
C TRP A 90 11.33 12.88 16.67
N LEU A 91 12.07 13.80 16.05
CA LEU A 91 13.25 13.52 15.22
C LEU A 91 14.42 12.97 16.03
N ALA A 92 14.56 13.34 17.30
CA ALA A 92 15.58 12.78 18.18
C ALA A 92 15.41 11.26 18.40
N GLY A 93 14.19 10.73 18.21
CA GLY A 93 13.94 9.27 18.24
C GLY A 93 14.24 8.60 19.59
N THR A 94 14.39 9.37 20.67
CA THR A 94 14.89 8.88 21.98
C THR A 94 14.12 7.67 22.51
N ARG A 95 12.80 7.62 22.27
CA ARG A 95 11.92 6.52 22.72
C ARG A 95 12.18 5.17 22.05
N GLN A 96 12.91 5.11 20.93
CA GLN A 96 13.16 3.87 20.19
C GLN A 96 14.60 3.35 20.36
N ALA A 97 15.49 4.17 20.94
CA ALA A 97 16.83 3.73 21.34
C ALA A 97 16.75 2.71 22.49
N GLY A 98 17.52 1.63 22.39
CA GLY A 98 17.46 0.47 23.28
C GLY A 98 16.25 -0.45 23.04
N VAL A 99 15.32 -0.08 22.14
CA VAL A 99 14.13 -0.89 21.81
C VAL A 99 14.24 -1.48 20.41
N TRP A 100 14.37 -0.61 19.40
CA TRP A 100 14.52 -1.00 17.99
C TRP A 100 15.93 -0.76 17.47
N TYR A 101 16.61 0.24 18.04
CA TYR A 101 17.94 0.68 17.61
C TYR A 101 18.87 0.71 18.81
N LYS A 102 20.17 0.45 18.58
CA LYS A 102 21.13 0.38 19.68
C LYS A 102 21.33 1.75 20.34
N THR A 103 21.40 2.81 19.55
CA THR A 103 21.71 4.16 20.05
C THR A 103 20.64 5.18 19.68
N VAL A 104 20.72 6.36 20.30
CA VAL A 104 19.85 7.49 19.97
C VAL A 104 20.16 8.02 18.57
N GLU A 105 21.43 7.98 18.16
CA GLU A 105 21.87 8.38 16.82
C GLU A 105 21.25 7.49 15.74
N ASP A 106 21.29 6.16 15.92
CA ASP A 106 20.65 5.21 14.99
C ASP A 106 19.14 5.44 14.91
N SER A 107 18.50 5.68 16.06
CA SER A 107 17.08 5.96 16.14
C SER A 107 16.70 7.27 15.44
N SER A 108 17.46 8.33 15.70
CA SER A 108 17.30 9.63 15.06
C SER A 108 17.51 9.53 13.54
N ALA A 109 18.54 8.81 13.11
CA ALA A 109 18.79 8.56 11.69
C ALA A 109 17.58 7.89 11.01
N LYS A 110 16.94 6.93 11.70
CA LYS A 110 15.69 6.34 11.20
C LYS A 110 14.57 7.37 11.09
N GLN A 111 14.33 8.17 12.13
CA GLN A 111 13.24 9.17 12.11
C GLN A 111 13.41 10.15 10.96
N HIS A 112 14.65 10.58 10.67
CA HIS A 112 14.97 11.45 9.52
C HIS A 112 14.83 10.75 8.16
N ALA A 113 14.98 9.42 8.11
CA ALA A 113 14.82 8.65 6.87
C ALA A 113 13.35 8.35 6.52
N MET A 114 12.41 8.59 7.44
CA MET A 114 10.98 8.31 7.21
C MET A 114 10.36 9.30 6.22
N ASP A 115 9.61 8.77 5.26
CA ASP A 115 8.71 9.58 4.44
C ASP A 115 7.40 9.83 5.20
N CYS A 116 7.26 11.06 5.70
CA CYS A 116 6.06 11.54 6.38
C CYS A 116 5.35 12.63 5.56
N VAL A 117 4.03 12.70 5.69
CA VAL A 117 3.28 13.88 5.24
C VAL A 117 3.63 15.08 6.13
N PRO A 118 3.97 16.25 5.56
CA PRO A 118 4.28 17.44 6.35
C PRO A 118 3.14 17.81 7.31
N TYR A 119 3.46 18.02 8.57
CA TYR A 119 2.51 18.47 9.58
C TYR A 119 2.02 19.91 9.30
N GLY A 120 0.80 20.22 9.77
CA GLY A 120 0.26 21.58 9.82
C GLY A 120 -0.88 21.85 8.84
N ARG A 121 -1.12 20.97 7.87
CA ARG A 121 -2.26 21.11 6.92
C ARG A 121 -3.49 20.30 7.33
N TYR A 122 -3.29 19.06 7.75
CA TYR A 122 -4.38 18.11 7.97
C TYR A 122 -4.60 17.87 9.46
N THR A 123 -5.85 17.73 9.86
CA THR A 123 -6.26 17.48 11.25
C THR A 123 -6.97 16.14 11.44
N ALA A 124 -7.40 15.51 10.33
CA ALA A 124 -8.05 14.22 10.34
C ALA A 124 -7.66 13.36 9.13
N MET A 125 -7.92 12.06 9.26
CA MET A 125 -7.73 11.05 8.21
C MET A 125 -8.89 10.07 8.23
N ALA A 126 -9.32 9.58 7.06
CA ALA A 126 -10.28 8.49 6.97
C ALA A 126 -9.83 7.41 5.99
N VAL A 127 -10.28 6.18 6.27
CA VAL A 127 -10.13 5.01 5.40
C VAL A 127 -11.48 4.37 5.13
N SER A 128 -11.66 3.82 3.94
CA SER A 128 -12.92 3.19 3.51
C SER A 128 -12.69 2.21 2.35
N PRO A 129 -13.47 1.12 2.23
CA PRO A 129 -13.53 0.35 1.00
C PRO A 129 -13.74 1.22 -0.24
N LEU A 130 -12.99 0.96 -1.32
CA LEU A 130 -13.11 1.71 -2.57
C LEU A 130 -14.53 1.61 -3.15
N THR A 131 -15.10 0.40 -3.14
CA THR A 131 -16.47 0.14 -3.62
C THR A 131 -17.55 0.83 -2.79
N ALA A 132 -17.25 1.29 -1.57
CA ALA A 132 -18.19 2.11 -0.80
C ALA A 132 -18.32 3.54 -1.36
N ASN A 133 -17.38 3.98 -2.21
CA ASN A 133 -17.38 5.27 -2.91
C ASN A 133 -17.54 6.50 -1.99
N ARG A 134 -17.06 6.42 -0.75
CA ARG A 134 -17.23 7.47 0.29
C ARG A 134 -16.12 8.52 0.31
N LEU A 135 -14.93 8.14 -0.17
CA LEU A 135 -13.75 8.99 -0.14
C LEU A 135 -13.36 9.39 -1.57
N ASN A 136 -14.29 9.74 -2.46
CA ASN A 136 -13.99 9.87 -3.89
C ASN A 136 -13.52 11.28 -4.31
N PRO A 137 -12.35 11.44 -4.97
CA PRO A 137 -11.26 10.48 -5.03
C PRO A 137 -10.48 10.44 -3.70
N PRO A 138 -9.90 9.27 -3.34
CA PRO A 138 -9.04 9.17 -2.18
C PRO A 138 -7.67 9.73 -2.54
N ASP A 139 -6.87 10.11 -1.55
CA ASP A 139 -5.51 10.57 -1.83
C ASP A 139 -4.65 9.40 -2.32
N ILE A 140 -4.78 8.24 -1.69
CA ILE A 140 -4.16 6.99 -2.10
C ILE A 140 -5.10 5.80 -1.91
N CYS A 141 -4.84 4.73 -2.64
CA CYS A 141 -5.45 3.41 -2.48
C CYS A 141 -4.45 2.46 -1.85
N LEU A 142 -4.92 1.57 -0.97
CA LEU A 142 -4.12 0.55 -0.31
C LEU A 142 -4.57 -0.83 -0.79
N ILE A 143 -3.63 -1.57 -1.37
CA ILE A 143 -3.82 -2.92 -1.88
C ILE A 143 -2.88 -3.85 -1.13
N TYR A 144 -3.43 -4.84 -0.43
CA TYR A 144 -2.67 -5.90 0.22
C TYR A 144 -2.76 -7.18 -0.59
N GLY A 145 -1.64 -7.88 -0.71
CA GLY A 145 -1.57 -9.12 -1.49
C GLY A 145 -0.20 -9.76 -1.43
N THR A 146 -0.12 -11.01 -1.88
CA THR A 146 1.09 -11.82 -1.85
C THR A 146 2.17 -11.30 -2.79
N PRO A 147 3.46 -11.67 -2.59
CA PRO A 147 4.52 -11.37 -3.54
C PRO A 147 4.17 -11.75 -4.98
N GLY A 148 3.50 -12.89 -5.17
CA GLY A 148 3.00 -13.34 -6.47
C GLY A 148 1.92 -12.43 -7.07
N GLN A 149 1.05 -11.83 -6.25
CA GLN A 149 0.08 -10.84 -6.72
C GLN A 149 0.76 -9.50 -7.04
N MET A 150 1.69 -9.07 -6.19
CA MET A 150 2.36 -7.77 -6.33
C MET A 150 3.30 -7.71 -7.53
N ILE A 151 3.96 -8.81 -7.91
CA ILE A 151 4.78 -8.80 -9.13
C ILE A 151 3.91 -8.60 -10.38
N PHE A 152 2.70 -9.19 -10.43
CA PHE A 152 1.77 -8.92 -11.53
C PHE A 152 1.24 -7.48 -11.49
N PHE A 153 0.94 -6.95 -10.31
CA PHE A 153 0.57 -5.54 -10.16
C PHE A 153 1.65 -4.60 -10.71
N ILE A 154 2.92 -4.85 -10.36
CA ILE A 154 4.08 -4.11 -10.88
C ILE A 154 4.19 -4.24 -12.40
N ASN A 155 4.08 -5.45 -12.94
CA ASN A 155 4.13 -5.68 -14.39
C ASN A 155 2.98 -4.93 -15.09
N GLY A 156 1.79 -4.88 -14.49
CA GLY A 156 0.66 -4.07 -14.96
C GLY A 156 1.00 -2.58 -15.01
N LEU A 157 1.60 -2.02 -13.95
CA LEU A 157 2.09 -0.64 -13.94
C LEU A 157 3.12 -0.36 -15.05
N GLN A 158 3.93 -1.36 -15.40
CA GLN A 158 5.06 -1.24 -16.31
C GLN A 158 4.72 -1.52 -17.78
N TRP A 159 3.55 -2.09 -18.06
CA TRP A 159 3.11 -2.47 -19.41
C TRP A 159 3.19 -1.30 -20.41
N THR A 160 2.69 -0.13 -20.03
CA THR A 160 2.82 1.11 -20.78
C THR A 160 3.73 2.08 -20.04
N GLY A 161 4.58 2.83 -20.75
CA GLY A 161 5.46 3.82 -20.12
C GLY A 161 6.35 3.21 -19.02
N TYR A 162 7.09 2.15 -19.36
CA TYR A 162 7.96 1.42 -18.46
C TYR A 162 8.84 2.35 -17.62
N LYS A 163 8.88 2.09 -16.32
CA LYS A 163 9.81 2.69 -15.38
C LYS A 163 10.29 1.63 -14.40
N LYS A 164 11.59 1.63 -14.10
CA LYS A 164 12.12 0.88 -12.97
C LYS A 164 11.54 1.49 -11.69
N LEU A 165 10.91 0.68 -10.85
CA LEU A 165 10.39 1.11 -9.55
C LEU A 165 11.44 0.88 -8.46
N SER A 166 11.52 1.80 -7.50
CA SER A 166 12.43 1.74 -6.35
C SER A 166 11.61 1.79 -5.07
N PHE A 167 11.66 0.69 -4.32
CA PHE A 167 10.98 0.53 -3.05
C PHE A 167 11.98 0.62 -1.90
N THR A 168 11.56 1.17 -0.77
CA THR A 168 12.42 1.47 0.39
C THR A 168 11.93 0.74 1.63
N SER A 169 12.79 0.62 2.64
CA SER A 169 12.39 0.12 3.95
C SER A 169 13.18 0.78 5.06
N VAL A 170 12.47 1.35 6.03
CA VAL A 170 13.00 1.78 7.35
C VAL A 170 12.80 0.69 8.42
N GLY A 171 12.28 -0.47 8.04
CA GLY A 171 12.06 -1.63 8.92
C GLY A 171 10.88 -1.47 9.86
N GLU A 172 11.04 -0.68 10.92
CA GLU A 172 10.05 -0.56 12.01
C GLU A 172 8.76 0.14 11.59
N SER A 173 8.89 1.17 10.74
CA SER A 173 7.79 2.04 10.31
C SER A 173 7.44 1.84 8.83
N ALA A 174 7.05 0.64 8.42
CA ALA A 174 6.72 0.34 7.01
C ALA A 174 5.58 1.22 6.44
N CYS A 175 4.71 1.79 7.28
CA CYS A 175 3.74 2.80 6.89
C CYS A 175 4.38 4.06 6.28
N ALA A 176 5.60 4.43 6.67
CA ALA A 176 6.36 5.52 6.06
C ALA A 176 6.83 5.16 4.64
N ASP A 177 7.30 3.94 4.41
CA ASP A 177 7.71 3.47 3.08
C ASP A 177 6.56 3.19 2.12
N SER A 178 5.33 3.13 2.62
CA SER A 178 4.12 2.89 1.84
C SER A 178 3.21 4.11 1.83
N TRP A 179 2.33 4.26 2.81
CA TRP A 179 1.30 5.32 2.82
C TRP A 179 1.94 6.71 2.89
N GLY A 180 2.89 6.90 3.80
CA GLY A 180 3.59 8.17 3.97
C GLY A 180 4.30 8.60 2.69
N LYS A 181 5.07 7.69 2.10
CA LYS A 181 5.73 7.90 0.80
C LYS A 181 4.75 8.17 -0.33
N ALA A 182 3.69 7.39 -0.49
CA ALA A 182 2.71 7.58 -1.56
C ALA A 182 1.93 8.90 -1.40
N LEU A 183 1.59 9.29 -0.17
CA LEU A 183 0.95 10.57 0.13
C LEU A 183 1.88 11.75 -0.18
N LYS A 184 3.15 11.66 0.26
CA LYS A 184 4.16 12.71 0.09
C LYS A 184 4.60 12.89 -1.37
N THR A 185 4.88 11.79 -2.05
CA THR A 185 5.51 11.82 -3.39
C THR A 185 4.51 11.74 -4.53
N ARG A 186 3.27 11.28 -4.25
CA ARG A 186 2.27 10.97 -5.28
C ARG A 186 2.75 9.90 -6.27
N GLU A 187 3.59 8.98 -5.81
CA GLU A 187 4.09 7.83 -6.58
C GLU A 187 3.69 6.49 -5.93
N PRO A 188 3.62 5.38 -6.69
CA PRO A 188 3.38 4.05 -6.14
C PRO A 188 4.48 3.63 -5.17
N ALA A 189 4.10 3.08 -4.02
CA ALA A 189 4.99 2.67 -2.97
C ALA A 189 4.63 1.26 -2.46
N LEU A 190 5.44 0.27 -2.83
CA LEU A 190 5.37 -1.08 -2.30
C LEU A 190 6.32 -1.19 -1.11
N THR A 191 5.92 -1.89 -0.06
CA THR A 191 6.81 -2.24 1.06
C THR A 191 6.52 -3.64 1.59
N ILE A 192 7.48 -4.16 2.37
CA ILE A 192 7.27 -5.30 3.24
C ILE A 192 6.69 -4.76 4.54
N PRO A 193 5.49 -5.18 4.95
CA PRO A 193 4.86 -4.69 6.17
C PRO A 193 5.77 -4.91 7.39
N CYS A 194 5.65 -4.09 8.43
CA CYS A 194 6.53 -4.20 9.61
C CYS A 194 5.97 -5.11 10.71
N TYR A 195 6.63 -5.14 11.87
CA TYR A 195 6.16 -5.86 13.06
C TYR A 195 4.81 -5.31 13.57
N ALA A 196 4.66 -3.98 13.62
CA ALA A 196 3.45 -3.34 14.15
C ALA A 196 2.23 -3.61 13.24
N GLU A 197 2.40 -3.53 11.93
CA GLU A 197 1.37 -3.88 10.95
C GLU A 197 0.93 -5.34 11.06
N ARG A 198 1.85 -6.29 11.33
CA ARG A 198 1.48 -7.70 11.58
C ARG A 198 0.75 -7.86 12.90
N ARG A 199 1.36 -7.39 14.00
CA ARG A 199 0.86 -7.60 15.35
C ARG A 199 -0.48 -6.92 15.60
N TYR A 200 -0.64 -5.69 15.12
CA TYR A 200 -1.80 -4.85 15.43
C TYR A 200 -2.73 -4.69 14.22
N GLY A 201 -2.18 -4.56 13.02
CA GLY A 201 -2.96 -4.48 11.77
C GLY A 201 -3.40 -5.83 11.21
N GLY A 202 -2.93 -6.95 11.78
CA GLY A 202 -3.31 -8.30 11.35
C GLY A 202 -2.85 -8.64 9.92
N VAL A 203 -1.79 -7.99 9.44
CA VAL A 203 -1.20 -8.31 8.13
C VAL A 203 -0.56 -9.70 8.18
N ALA A 204 -0.81 -10.53 7.18
CA ALA A 204 -0.26 -11.88 7.14
C ALA A 204 1.21 -11.89 6.70
N ASP A 205 1.96 -12.94 7.07
CA ASP A 205 3.40 -13.04 6.76
C ASP A 205 3.68 -13.07 5.26
N ASP A 206 2.75 -13.61 4.49
CA ASP A 206 2.82 -13.69 3.04
C ASP A 206 2.20 -12.48 2.33
N GLU A 207 1.85 -11.39 3.04
CA GLU A 207 1.33 -10.17 2.44
C GLU A 207 2.40 -9.07 2.30
N LEU A 208 2.32 -8.37 1.17
CA LEU A 208 2.93 -7.10 0.90
C LEU A 208 1.85 -6.02 0.79
N LEU A 209 2.27 -4.76 0.88
CA LEU A 209 1.40 -3.60 0.81
C LEU A 209 1.83 -2.69 -0.33
N MET A 210 0.92 -2.43 -1.27
CA MET A 210 1.02 -1.39 -2.28
C MET A 210 0.14 -0.20 -1.89
N ALA A 211 0.76 0.95 -1.65
CA ALA A 211 0.09 2.24 -1.53
C ALA A 211 0.25 3.00 -2.84
N ILE A 212 -0.85 3.50 -3.42
CA ILE A 212 -0.80 4.05 -4.77
C ILE A 212 -1.82 5.17 -5.00
N PRO A 213 -1.47 6.28 -5.65
CA PRO A 213 -2.45 7.26 -6.09
C PRO A 213 -3.49 6.64 -7.04
N PRO A 214 -4.78 7.02 -6.93
CA PRO A 214 -5.87 6.36 -7.65
C PRO A 214 -5.73 6.40 -9.19
N HIS A 215 -5.11 7.45 -9.73
CA HIS A 215 -4.94 7.65 -11.18
C HIS A 215 -4.08 6.58 -11.85
N TYR A 216 -3.27 5.83 -11.08
CA TYR A 216 -2.51 4.71 -11.62
C TYR A 216 -3.34 3.45 -11.84
N LEU A 217 -4.44 3.25 -11.12
CA LEU A 217 -5.19 1.99 -11.12
C LEU A 217 -5.74 1.60 -12.51
N PRO A 218 -6.33 2.51 -13.31
CA PRO A 218 -6.75 2.18 -14.67
C PRO A 218 -5.59 1.65 -15.54
N LYS A 219 -4.40 2.25 -15.41
CA LYS A 219 -3.18 1.80 -16.10
C LYS A 219 -2.75 0.40 -15.67
N VAL A 220 -2.83 0.10 -14.37
CA VAL A 220 -2.51 -1.24 -13.85
C VAL A 220 -3.44 -2.29 -14.46
N ILE A 221 -4.74 -2.00 -14.47
CA ILE A 221 -5.75 -2.92 -15.00
C ILE A 221 -5.54 -3.18 -16.49
N ASP A 222 -5.31 -2.13 -17.29
CA ASP A 222 -5.00 -2.29 -18.72
C ASP A 222 -3.73 -3.13 -18.94
N GLY A 223 -2.69 -2.88 -18.14
CA GLY A 223 -1.47 -3.70 -18.19
C GLY A 223 -1.71 -5.17 -17.84
N LEU A 224 -2.46 -5.44 -16.77
CA LEU A 224 -2.84 -6.80 -16.38
C LEU A 224 -3.67 -7.50 -17.46
N ALA A 225 -4.61 -6.78 -18.08
CA ALA A 225 -5.45 -7.30 -19.15
C ALA A 225 -4.60 -7.72 -20.37
N ASN A 226 -3.61 -6.91 -20.76
CA ASN A 226 -2.73 -7.23 -21.89
C ASN A 226 -1.75 -8.37 -21.57
N LEU A 227 -1.18 -8.40 -20.36
CA LEU A 227 -0.36 -9.53 -19.90
C LEU A 227 -1.14 -10.84 -19.89
N ALA A 228 -2.39 -10.81 -19.42
CA ALA A 228 -3.25 -11.99 -19.41
C ALA A 228 -3.55 -12.54 -20.82
N LYS A 229 -3.72 -11.66 -21.83
CA LYS A 229 -3.86 -12.07 -23.24
C LYS A 229 -2.61 -12.78 -23.76
N ASN A 230 -1.43 -12.40 -23.27
CA ASN A 230 -0.16 -13.04 -23.59
C ASN A 230 0.10 -14.34 -22.79
N GLY A 231 -0.86 -14.80 -21.99
CA GLY A 231 -0.72 -15.99 -21.15
C GLY A 231 0.02 -15.74 -19.83
N LEU A 232 0.51 -14.53 -19.59
CA LEU A 232 1.13 -14.11 -18.34
C LEU A 232 0.03 -13.69 -17.37
N ARG A 233 -0.47 -14.64 -16.56
CA ARG A 233 -1.60 -14.41 -15.64
C ARG A 233 -1.34 -14.99 -14.26
N TYR A 234 -1.97 -14.38 -13.25
CA TYR A 234 -2.02 -14.91 -11.90
C TYR A 234 -3.26 -15.79 -11.69
N PRO A 235 -3.18 -16.90 -10.94
CA PRO A 235 -1.96 -17.48 -10.36
C PRO A 235 -1.05 -18.10 -11.43
N VAL A 236 0.26 -18.06 -11.18
CA VAL A 236 1.26 -18.66 -12.07
C VAL A 236 1.16 -20.18 -11.94
N PRO A 237 0.84 -20.91 -13.03
CA PRO A 237 0.89 -22.37 -12.99
C PRO A 237 2.36 -22.79 -12.90
N PRO A 238 2.76 -23.61 -11.91
CA PRO A 238 4.12 -24.12 -11.86
C PRO A 238 4.35 -25.01 -13.08
N TYR A 239 5.51 -24.87 -13.72
CA TYR A 239 5.98 -25.92 -14.61
C TYR A 239 6.38 -27.12 -13.75
N GLY A 240 6.22 -28.35 -14.27
CA GLY A 240 6.64 -29.54 -13.56
C GLY A 240 8.14 -29.48 -13.28
N ILE A 241 8.53 -29.36 -12.02
CA ILE A 241 9.96 -29.25 -11.63
C ILE A 241 10.77 -30.52 -11.94
N GLN A 242 10.08 -31.61 -12.29
CA GLN A 242 10.65 -32.89 -12.73
C GLN A 242 10.37 -33.19 -14.22
N SER A 243 9.71 -32.27 -14.94
CA SER A 243 9.43 -32.47 -16.37
C SER A 243 10.71 -32.29 -17.18
N ASP A 244 10.89 -33.13 -18.21
CA ASP A 244 11.94 -32.94 -19.21
C ASP A 244 11.73 -31.59 -19.91
N ALA A 245 12.67 -30.66 -19.69
CA ALA A 245 12.63 -29.33 -20.29
C ALA A 245 12.88 -29.35 -21.80
N GLY A 246 13.35 -30.47 -22.37
CA GLY A 246 13.66 -30.62 -23.78
C GLY A 246 12.51 -30.24 -24.71
N ALA A 247 11.28 -30.63 -24.38
CA ALA A 247 10.10 -30.29 -25.18
C ALA A 247 9.75 -28.79 -25.15
N GLY A 248 9.99 -28.10 -24.02
CA GLY A 248 9.78 -26.65 -23.88
C GLY A 248 10.92 -25.80 -24.46
N LEU A 249 12.16 -26.27 -24.34
CA LEU A 249 13.37 -25.59 -24.82
C LEU A 249 13.58 -25.76 -26.33
N ALA A 250 13.18 -26.89 -26.92
CA ALA A 250 13.25 -27.11 -28.36
C ALA A 250 12.49 -26.03 -29.14
N VAL A 251 11.36 -25.54 -28.63
CA VAL A 251 10.61 -24.45 -29.25
C VAL A 251 11.43 -23.14 -29.34
N SER A 252 12.33 -22.90 -28.39
CA SER A 252 13.13 -21.66 -28.33
C SER A 252 14.50 -21.77 -29.03
N TYR A 253 15.03 -22.99 -29.22
CA TYR A 253 16.41 -23.21 -29.69
C TYR A 253 16.54 -24.16 -30.90
N ALA A 254 15.47 -24.81 -31.38
CA ALA A 254 15.56 -25.78 -32.48
C ALA A 254 16.12 -25.19 -33.80
N ASP A 255 15.95 -23.89 -34.04
CA ASP A 255 16.46 -23.25 -35.27
C ASP A 255 17.94 -22.83 -35.18
N LYS A 256 18.56 -22.88 -33.99
CA LYS A 256 19.99 -22.56 -33.82
C LYS A 256 20.90 -23.75 -34.06
N GLU A 257 20.42 -24.98 -33.86
CA GLU A 257 21.20 -26.19 -34.14
C GLU A 257 21.24 -26.55 -35.64
N LYS A 258 20.29 -26.06 -36.45
CA LYS A 258 20.27 -26.30 -37.91
C LYS A 258 21.24 -25.43 -38.72
N LYS A 259 22.02 -24.55 -38.08
CA LYS A 259 22.97 -23.64 -38.76
C LYS A 259 24.44 -23.84 -38.34
N ALA A 260 24.76 -24.93 -37.65
CA ALA A 260 26.14 -25.37 -37.42
C ALA A 260 26.50 -26.51 -38.38
#